data_AF-A0A4U9UI14-F1
#
_entry.id   AF-A0A4U9UI14-F1
#
_cell.length_a   1.000
_cell.length_b   1.000
_cell.length_c   1.000
_cell.angle_alpha   90.00
_cell.angle_beta   90.00
_cell.angle_gamma   90.00
#
_symmetry.space_group_name_H-M   'P 1'
#
loop_
_entity.id
_entity.type
_entity.pdbx_description
1 polymer ?
#
loop_
_entity_poly.entity_id
_entity_poly.type
_entity_poly.pdbx_seq_one_letter_code
_entity_poly.pdbx_strand_id
1 'polypeptide(L)'
;MPKRWCRGCRIAALVLPLFGIAGLLMVAKEHYMEQQNSPFAGTDILSLSQAVAEDDVWQISQQATAVRQHVRGDLQITLLQWAILQQRPGSVQALIQAGADIGQPGMEGNGALHTAAMVKDAQYLRLLLQQAPRLICVIWSLVLRH
;
A
#
# COMPACT_ATOMS: atom_id res chain seq x y z
N MET A 1 -60.57 18.48 -46.22
CA MET A 1 -61.19 18.38 -44.89
C MET A 1 -60.14 17.99 -43.86
N PRO A 2 -59.68 18.90 -42.96
CA PRO A 2 -58.75 18.56 -41.89
C PRO A 2 -59.49 18.23 -40.58
N LYS A 3 -59.23 17.05 -40.02
CA LYS A 3 -59.77 16.67 -38.70
C LYS A 3 -58.86 17.20 -37.60
N ARG A 4 -59.53 17.87 -36.66
CA ARG A 4 -59.01 18.56 -35.47
C ARG A 4 -58.88 17.54 -34.32
N TRP A 5 -58.20 17.98 -33.25
CA TRP A 5 -58.04 17.41 -31.89
C TRP A 5 -56.83 16.49 -31.63
N CYS A 6 -56.13 16.57 -30.48
CA CYS A 6 -56.42 17.26 -29.22
C CYS A 6 -55.13 17.61 -28.44
N ARG A 7 -55.16 18.72 -27.70
CA ARG A 7 -54.17 19.06 -26.65
C ARG A 7 -54.47 18.21 -25.42
N GLY A 8 -53.45 17.58 -24.83
CA GLY A 8 -53.58 16.90 -23.54
C GLY A 8 -52.20 16.68 -22.91
N CYS A 9 -52.09 17.04 -21.64
CA CYS A 9 -50.97 16.79 -20.72
C CYS A 9 -49.62 17.44 -21.04
N ARG A 10 -49.53 18.72 -20.65
CA ARG A 10 -48.40 19.17 -19.83
C ARG A 10 -48.22 18.18 -18.66
N ILE A 11 -46.98 18.04 -18.18
CA ILE A 11 -46.50 17.19 -17.06
C ILE A 11 -45.87 15.87 -17.52
N ALA A 12 -44.61 15.94 -17.94
CA ALA A 12 -43.58 14.94 -17.62
C ALA A 12 -42.20 15.59 -17.79
N ALA A 13 -41.98 16.71 -17.09
CA ALA A 13 -40.64 17.04 -16.67
C ALA A 13 -40.22 15.98 -15.63
N LEU A 14 -38.93 15.60 -15.67
CA LEU A 14 -38.22 14.84 -14.64
C LEU A 14 -38.52 13.32 -14.57
N VAL A 15 -37.91 12.56 -15.49
CA VAL A 15 -37.38 11.24 -15.12
C VAL A 15 -35.86 11.34 -15.23
N LEU A 16 -35.26 11.23 -14.06
CA LEU A 16 -33.91 11.62 -13.70
C LEU A 16 -32.81 10.86 -14.47
N PRO A 17 -31.65 11.48 -14.68
CA PRO A 17 -30.45 10.87 -15.25
C PRO A 17 -29.82 9.92 -14.20
N LEU A 18 -30.47 8.80 -13.90
CA LEU A 18 -30.00 7.85 -12.88
C LEU A 18 -28.94 6.86 -13.41
N PHE A 19 -28.81 6.69 -14.73
CA PHE A 19 -27.79 5.81 -15.31
C PHE A 19 -26.40 6.47 -15.46
N GLY A 20 -26.32 7.80 -15.50
CA GLY A 20 -25.04 8.51 -15.59
C GLY A 20 -24.23 8.49 -14.28
N ILE A 21 -24.90 8.35 -13.14
CA ILE A 21 -24.28 8.39 -11.82
C ILE A 21 -23.55 7.08 -11.50
N ALA A 22 -24.09 5.94 -11.98
CA ALA A 22 -23.44 4.63 -11.84
C ALA A 22 -22.16 4.52 -12.69
N GLY A 23 -22.14 5.15 -13.87
CA GLY A 23 -20.93 5.26 -14.70
C GLY A 23 -19.84 6.12 -14.06
N LEU A 24 -20.24 7.19 -13.36
CA LEU A 24 -19.31 8.10 -12.66
C LEU A 24 -18.64 7.44 -11.43
N LEU A 25 -19.33 6.50 -10.78
CA LEU A 25 -18.79 5.73 -9.64
C LEU A 25 -17.71 4.72 -10.06
N MET A 26 -17.75 4.21 -11.29
CA MET A 26 -16.69 3.31 -11.80
C MET A 26 -15.39 4.08 -12.10
N VAL A 27 -15.48 5.34 -12.53
CA VAL A 27 -14.32 6.23 -12.73
C VAL A 27 -13.71 6.66 -11.39
N ALA A 28 -14.51 6.76 -10.32
CA ALA A 28 -14.02 7.14 -8.99
C ALA A 28 -13.11 6.09 -8.33
N LYS A 29 -13.18 4.81 -8.74
CA LYS A 29 -12.32 3.77 -8.18
C LYS A 29 -10.90 3.77 -8.75
N GLU A 30 -10.72 4.29 -9.97
CA GLU A 30 -9.40 4.45 -10.60
C GLU A 30 -8.71 5.75 -10.18
N HIS A 31 -9.47 6.81 -9.87
CA HIS A 31 -8.88 8.10 -9.46
C HIS A 31 -8.49 8.20 -7.97
N TYR A 32 -8.86 7.26 -7.10
CA TYR A 32 -8.47 7.29 -5.67
C TYR A 32 -7.09 6.68 -5.39
N MET A 33 -6.37 6.22 -6.42
CA MET A 33 -4.97 5.76 -6.30
C MET A 33 -3.96 6.77 -6.89
N GLU A 34 -4.42 7.89 -7.44
CA GLU A 34 -3.60 8.94 -8.08
C GLU A 34 -3.33 10.14 -7.15
N GLN A 35 -3.34 9.96 -5.83
CA GLN A 35 -2.71 10.94 -4.94
C GLN A 35 -1.28 10.47 -4.66
N GLN A 36 -0.41 10.73 -5.63
CA GLN A 36 1.03 10.47 -5.69
C GLN A 36 1.83 11.26 -4.62
N ASN A 37 1.35 11.33 -3.38
CA ASN A 37 2.14 11.85 -2.28
C ASN A 37 2.68 10.66 -1.49
N SER A 38 3.98 10.39 -1.61
CA SER A 38 4.65 9.42 -0.74
C SER A 38 4.29 9.74 0.72
N PRO A 39 3.96 8.75 1.57
CA PRO A 39 3.74 8.99 3.00
C PRO A 39 4.94 9.65 3.69
N PHE A 40 6.09 9.66 3.02
CA PHE A 40 7.33 10.24 3.52
C PHE A 40 7.59 11.64 2.94
N ALA A 41 6.60 12.28 2.34
CA ALA A 41 6.70 13.66 1.87
C ALA A 41 7.14 14.59 3.01
N GLY A 42 8.14 15.44 2.72
CA GLY A 42 8.70 16.37 3.71
C GLY A 42 9.68 15.74 4.71
N THR A 43 9.97 14.44 4.62
CA THR A 43 11.02 13.78 5.42
C THR A 43 12.35 13.72 4.67
N ASP A 44 13.46 13.50 5.41
CA ASP A 44 14.79 13.32 4.81
C ASP A 44 14.95 11.98 4.08
N ILE A 45 13.98 11.06 4.23
CA ILE A 45 13.95 9.75 3.56
C ILE A 45 13.05 9.74 2.32
N LEU A 46 12.60 10.90 1.84
CA LEU A 46 11.74 10.99 0.65
C LEU A 46 12.37 10.29 -0.56
N SER A 47 13.64 10.55 -0.84
CA SER A 47 14.37 9.92 -1.96
C SER A 47 14.41 8.39 -1.84
N LEU A 48 14.64 7.89 -0.62
CA LEU A 48 14.64 6.46 -0.33
C LEU A 48 13.23 5.87 -0.50
N SER A 49 12.19 6.56 -0.04
CA SER A 49 10.80 6.11 -0.19
C SER A 49 10.33 6.05 -1.64
N GLN A 50 10.85 6.94 -2.50
CA GLN A 50 10.61 6.95 -3.94
C GLN A 50 11.32 5.78 -4.60
N ALA A 51 12.60 5.56 -4.28
CA ALA A 51 13.34 4.37 -4.75
C ALA A 51 12.61 3.08 -4.35
N VAL A 52 12.05 3.02 -3.14
CA VAL A 52 11.21 1.90 -2.70
C VAL A 52 9.95 1.75 -3.54
N ALA A 53 9.25 2.84 -3.85
CA ALA A 53 8.06 2.83 -4.69
C ALA A 53 8.34 2.45 -6.15
N GLU A 54 9.55 2.70 -6.63
CA GLU A 54 10.04 2.40 -7.99
C GLU A 54 10.70 1.01 -8.11
N ASP A 55 10.89 0.29 -7.00
CA ASP A 55 11.65 -0.98 -6.95
C ASP A 55 13.13 -0.83 -7.32
N ASP A 56 13.71 0.37 -7.12
CA ASP A 56 15.12 0.64 -7.40
C ASP A 56 16.02 0.10 -6.28
N VAL A 57 16.31 -1.20 -6.38
CA VAL A 57 17.16 -1.94 -5.44
C VAL A 57 18.55 -1.30 -5.29
N TRP A 58 19.10 -0.71 -6.35
CA TRP A 58 20.43 -0.09 -6.30
C TRP A 58 20.39 1.15 -5.41
N GLN A 59 19.45 2.07 -5.65
CA GLN A 59 19.27 3.27 -4.82
C GLN A 59 18.96 2.90 -3.36
N ILE A 60 18.11 1.89 -3.13
CA ILE A 60 17.80 1.42 -1.79
C ILE A 60 19.05 0.93 -1.08
N SER A 61 19.87 0.09 -1.74
CA SER A 61 21.10 -0.42 -1.14
C SER A 61 22.11 0.67 -0.76
N GLN A 62 22.14 1.77 -1.50
CA GLN A 62 23.03 2.91 -1.23
C GLN A 62 22.52 3.80 -0.10
N GLN A 63 21.21 3.96 0.03
CA GLN A 63 20.58 4.93 0.93
C GLN A 63 20.07 4.31 2.24
N ALA A 64 19.76 3.00 2.25
CA ALA A 64 19.21 2.32 3.41
C ALA A 64 20.28 2.08 4.50
N THR A 65 20.42 3.05 5.39
CA THR A 65 21.27 2.96 6.58
C THR A 65 20.47 2.49 7.80
N ALA A 66 21.12 1.83 8.78
CA ALA A 66 20.51 1.39 10.06
C ALA A 66 19.68 2.47 10.78
N VAL A 67 20.11 3.73 10.68
CA VAL A 67 19.44 4.88 11.33
C VAL A 67 18.10 5.24 10.67
N ARG A 68 17.93 4.98 9.37
CA ARG A 68 16.74 5.38 8.60
C ARG A 68 15.58 4.39 8.67
N GLN A 69 15.81 3.23 9.27
CA GLN A 69 14.86 2.11 9.28
C GLN A 69 13.65 2.38 10.16
N HIS A 70 13.83 3.19 11.20
CA HIS A 70 12.80 3.51 12.19
C HIS A 70 11.90 4.67 11.78
N VAL A 71 12.20 5.35 10.67
CA VAL A 71 11.41 6.49 10.21
C VAL A 71 10.04 5.99 9.77
N ARG A 72 9.02 6.68 10.24
CA ARG A 72 7.62 6.44 9.88
C ARG A 72 7.12 7.62 9.08
N GLY A 73 6.44 7.32 7.99
CA GLY A 73 5.73 8.33 7.21
C GLY A 73 4.43 8.72 7.88
N ASP A 74 3.63 9.47 7.15
CA ASP A 74 2.23 9.76 7.45
C ASP A 74 1.48 8.48 7.78
N LEU A 75 0.50 8.58 8.68
CA LEU A 75 -0.24 7.43 9.22
C LEU A 75 0.64 6.37 9.90
N GLN A 76 1.87 6.75 10.30
CA GLN A 76 2.84 5.89 10.97
C GLN A 76 3.34 4.72 10.12
N ILE A 77 3.19 4.76 8.79
CA ILE A 77 3.62 3.66 7.92
C ILE A 77 5.15 3.51 7.90
N THR A 78 5.64 2.27 7.97
CA THR A 78 7.07 1.95 7.82
C THR A 78 7.47 1.80 6.34
N LEU A 79 8.76 1.96 6.02
CA LEU A 79 9.26 1.72 4.66
C LEU A 79 8.98 0.28 4.18
N LEU A 80 9.04 -0.70 5.08
CA LEU A 80 8.79 -2.10 4.74
C LEU A 80 7.30 -2.33 4.42
N GLN A 81 6.38 -1.72 5.18
CA GLN A 81 4.95 -1.74 4.85
C GLN A 81 4.67 -1.02 3.54
N TRP A 82 5.31 0.13 3.29
CA TRP A 82 5.19 0.86 2.04
C TRP A 82 5.60 0.01 0.84
N ALA A 83 6.73 -0.68 0.90
CA ALA A 83 7.18 -1.60 -0.15
C ALA A 83 6.16 -2.72 -0.45
N ILE A 84 5.53 -3.27 0.60
CA ILE A 84 4.51 -4.32 0.46
C ILE A 84 3.23 -3.77 -0.16
N LEU A 85 2.75 -2.61 0.29
CA LEU A 85 1.54 -1.99 -0.26
C LEU A 85 1.72 -1.58 -1.72
N GLN A 86 2.92 -1.10 -2.09
CA GLN A 86 3.31 -0.79 -3.46
C GLN A 86 3.63 -2.04 -4.30
N GLN A 87 3.56 -3.24 -3.70
CA GLN A 87 3.85 -4.52 -4.33
C GLN A 87 5.24 -4.58 -4.98
N ARG A 88 6.27 -4.19 -4.21
CA ARG A 88 7.67 -4.09 -4.67
C ARG A 88 8.54 -5.16 -3.99
N PRO A 89 8.63 -6.38 -4.55
CA PRO A 89 9.32 -7.48 -3.90
C PRO A 89 10.85 -7.26 -3.82
N GLY A 90 11.45 -6.58 -4.81
CA GLY A 90 12.86 -6.22 -4.79
C GLY A 90 13.18 -5.27 -3.65
N SER A 91 12.37 -4.22 -3.49
CA SER A 91 12.44 -3.27 -2.37
C SER A 91 12.28 -3.95 -1.02
N VAL A 92 11.34 -4.88 -0.89
CA VAL A 92 11.16 -5.65 0.36
C VAL A 92 12.44 -6.41 0.71
N GLN A 93 13.04 -7.12 -0.26
CA GLN A 93 14.29 -7.86 -0.03
C GLN A 93 15.44 -6.91 0.32
N ALA A 94 15.60 -5.82 -0.43
CA ALA A 94 16.67 -4.84 -0.24
C ALA A 94 16.59 -4.17 1.14
N LEU A 95 15.39 -3.78 1.58
CA LEU A 95 15.17 -3.19 2.91
C LEU A 95 15.49 -4.18 4.03
N ILE A 96 15.10 -5.46 3.89
CA ILE A 96 15.42 -6.50 4.87
C ILE A 96 16.92 -6.77 4.91
N GLN A 97 17.59 -6.84 3.76
CA GLN A 97 19.05 -7.00 3.67
C GLN A 97 19.80 -5.82 4.30
N ALA A 98 19.26 -4.61 4.14
CA ALA A 98 19.77 -3.42 4.82
C ALA A 98 19.56 -3.46 6.34
N GLY A 99 18.74 -4.39 6.86
CA GLY A 99 18.52 -4.64 8.28
C GLY A 99 17.20 -4.13 8.83
N ALA A 100 16.25 -3.72 7.98
CA ALA A 100 14.97 -3.19 8.42
C ALA A 100 14.25 -4.13 9.42
N ASP A 101 13.76 -3.55 10.50
CA ASP A 101 13.04 -4.29 11.53
C ASP A 101 11.64 -4.72 11.04
N ILE A 102 11.48 -6.02 10.80
CA ILE A 102 10.23 -6.65 10.38
C ILE A 102 9.14 -6.49 11.46
N GLY A 103 9.55 -6.42 12.73
CA GLY A 103 8.66 -6.31 13.89
C GLY A 103 8.26 -4.88 14.22
N GLN A 104 8.83 -3.88 13.54
CA GLN A 104 8.55 -2.49 13.84
C GLN A 104 7.05 -2.20 13.65
N PRO A 105 6.34 -1.72 14.70
CA PRO A 105 4.95 -1.34 14.56
C PRO A 105 4.87 -0.07 13.71
N GLY A 106 3.96 -0.06 12.75
CA GLY A 106 3.67 1.09 11.90
C GLY A 106 2.20 1.43 11.91
N MET A 107 1.59 1.48 10.73
CA MET A 107 0.17 1.83 10.56
C MET A 107 -0.73 0.96 11.44
N GLU A 108 -1.63 1.60 12.20
CA GLU A 108 -2.56 0.93 13.13
C GLU A 108 -1.89 0.07 14.24
N GLY A 109 -0.60 0.30 14.52
CA GLY A 109 0.17 -0.54 15.44
C GLY A 109 0.57 -1.89 14.84
N ASN A 110 0.24 -2.15 13.58
CA ASN A 110 0.56 -3.37 12.86
C ASN A 110 1.97 -3.30 12.27
N GLY A 111 2.66 -4.44 12.21
CA GLY A 111 3.97 -4.60 11.56
C GLY A 111 3.87 -5.10 10.12
N ALA A 112 5.03 -5.27 9.47
CA ALA A 112 5.10 -5.70 8.06
C ALA A 112 4.46 -7.08 7.79
N LEU A 113 4.53 -8.01 8.75
CA LEU A 113 3.88 -9.32 8.65
C LEU A 113 2.35 -9.23 8.56
N HIS A 114 1.73 -8.33 9.34
CA HIS A 114 0.28 -8.10 9.28
C HIS A 114 -0.10 -7.53 7.92
N THR A 115 0.64 -6.53 7.44
CA THR A 115 0.43 -5.96 6.10
C THR A 115 0.60 -7.00 4.99
N ALA A 116 1.61 -7.87 5.08
CA ALA A 116 1.83 -8.97 4.14
C ALA A 116 0.70 -10.02 4.15
N ALA A 117 0.04 -10.23 5.28
CA ALA A 117 -1.11 -11.13 5.38
C ALA A 117 -2.39 -10.50 4.79
N MET A 118 -2.49 -9.17 4.75
CA MET A 118 -3.64 -8.45 4.19
C MET A 118 -3.59 -8.33 2.66
N VAL A 119 -2.39 -8.27 2.08
CA VAL A 119 -2.24 -8.26 0.62
C VAL A 119 -2.55 -9.64 0.03
N LYS A 120 -3.04 -9.69 -1.21
CA LYS A 120 -3.49 -10.94 -1.85
C LYS A 120 -2.36 -11.91 -2.21
N ASP A 121 -1.11 -11.46 -2.12
CA ASP A 121 0.03 -12.22 -2.60
C ASP A 121 0.85 -12.79 -1.45
N ALA A 122 0.77 -14.12 -1.31
CA ALA A 122 1.50 -14.87 -0.30
C ALA A 122 3.02 -14.79 -0.45
N GLN A 123 3.56 -14.29 -1.58
CA GLN A 123 4.99 -14.10 -1.76
C GLN A 123 5.57 -13.17 -0.69
N TYR A 124 4.87 -12.10 -0.30
CA TYR A 124 5.38 -11.16 0.71
C TYR A 124 5.48 -11.80 2.08
N LEU A 125 4.50 -12.63 2.43
CA LEU A 125 4.55 -13.41 3.66
C LEU A 125 5.73 -14.39 3.63
N ARG A 126 5.97 -15.07 2.50
CA ARG A 126 7.13 -15.97 2.34
C ARG A 126 8.45 -15.21 2.44
N LEU A 127 8.59 -14.05 1.79
CA LEU A 127 9.81 -13.22 1.84
C LEU A 127 10.14 -12.79 3.27
N LEU A 128 9.14 -12.31 4.02
CA LEU A 128 9.33 -11.93 5.42
C LEU A 128 9.68 -13.13 6.30
N LEU A 129 9.01 -14.27 6.14
CA LEU A 129 9.25 -15.47 6.96
C LEU A 129 10.61 -16.14 6.66
N GLN A 130 11.03 -16.18 5.39
CA GLN A 130 12.33 -16.73 4.99
C GLN A 130 13.49 -15.90 5.55
N GLN A 131 13.30 -14.60 5.73
CA GLN A 131 14.30 -13.68 6.26
C GLN A 131 14.12 -13.38 7.77
N ALA A 132 13.14 -14.03 8.42
CA ALA A 132 12.95 -14.02 9.86
C ALA A 132 13.67 -15.14 10.67
N PRO A 133 14.72 -15.88 10.20
CA PRO A 133 15.31 -16.96 10.99
C PRO A 133 16.01 -16.47 12.27
N ARG A 134 16.07 -15.16 12.54
CA ARG A 134 16.41 -14.65 13.88
C ARG A 134 15.31 -14.94 14.93
N LEU A 135 14.02 -14.93 14.58
CA LEU A 135 12.96 -15.24 15.55
C LEU A 135 12.91 -16.73 15.94
N ILE A 136 13.27 -17.61 15.00
CA ILE A 136 13.33 -19.06 15.22
C ILE A 136 14.63 -19.48 15.92
N CYS A 137 15.77 -18.86 15.62
CA CYS A 137 17.05 -19.24 16.24
C CYS A 137 17.09 -18.97 17.76
N VAL A 138 16.47 -17.89 18.27
CA VAL A 138 16.40 -17.65 19.74
C VAL A 138 15.53 -18.70 20.43
N ILE A 139 14.42 -19.11 19.81
CA ILE A 139 13.54 -20.14 20.38
C ILE A 139 14.22 -21.51 20.37
N TRP A 140 14.90 -21.88 19.27
CA TRP A 140 15.59 -23.17 19.18
C TRP A 140 16.87 -23.24 20.05
N SER A 141 17.57 -22.12 20.28
CA SER A 141 18.72 -22.07 21.20
C SER A 141 18.33 -22.06 22.69
N LEU A 142 17.08 -21.73 23.03
CA LEU A 142 16.49 -21.93 24.35
C LEU A 142 15.93 -23.34 24.54
N VAL A 143 15.38 -23.95 23.48
CA VAL A 143 14.79 -25.31 23.54
C VAL A 143 15.85 -26.42 23.46
N LEU A 144 17.00 -26.22 22.79
CA LEU A 144 18.11 -27.20 22.72
C LEU A 144 19.11 -27.10 23.88
N ARG A 145 18.79 -26.33 24.94
CA ARG A 145 19.64 -26.19 26.15
C ARG A 145 19.02 -26.85 27.40
N HIS A 146 18.08 -27.76 27.20
CA HIS A 146 17.55 -28.71 28.17
C HIS A 146 17.52 -30.11 27.56
#